data_AF-A0A7C1QKP4-F1
#
_entry.id   AF-A0A7C1QKP4-F1
#
_cell.length_a   1.000
_cell.length_b   1.000
_cell.length_c   1.000
_cell.angle_alpha   90.00
_cell.angle_beta   90.00
_cell.angle_gamma   90.00
#
_symmetry.space_group_name_H-M   'P 1'
#
loop_
_entity.id
_entity.type
_entity.pdbx_description
1 polymer ?
#
loop_
_entity_poly.entity_id
_entity_poly.type
_entity_poly.pdbx_seq_one_letter_code
_entity_poly.pdbx_strand_id
1 'polypeptide(L)'
;MDIEKIWNESKWTAQARQIIRGLKNFPEDSKITLILRHSRRNEPKILDNLHNIRLTPEGHAIAKEFGRLLPIDREIRLFHSIIMRCEETAENILSGFENSGGKGKIIGAFSPLYDIRASSDFLPNLLKKYNIYQFFFVGLLIYFLQIK
;
A
#
# COMPACT_ATOMS: atom_id res chain seq x y z
N MET A 1 -20.50 -1.49 10.46
CA MET A 1 -19.60 -2.42 9.75
C MET A 1 -18.63 -2.97 10.77
N ASP A 2 -18.51 -4.28 10.85
CA ASP A 2 -17.62 -4.94 11.81
C ASP A 2 -16.21 -5.08 11.20
N ILE A 3 -15.37 -4.08 11.45
CA ILE A 3 -14.02 -3.99 10.89
C ILE A 3 -13.14 -5.12 11.42
N GLU A 4 -13.26 -5.45 12.71
CA GLU A 4 -12.48 -6.50 13.35
C GLU A 4 -12.77 -7.86 12.73
N LYS A 5 -14.06 -8.17 12.53
CA LYS A 5 -14.47 -9.39 11.83
C LYS A 5 -13.94 -9.44 10.40
N ILE A 6 -14.10 -8.36 9.63
CA ILE A 6 -13.59 -8.32 8.24
C ILE A 6 -12.07 -8.49 8.22
N TRP A 7 -11.36 -7.77 9.09
CA TRP A 7 -9.90 -7.84 9.18
C TRP A 7 -9.42 -9.25 9.53
N ASN A 8 -10.03 -9.94 10.49
CA ASN A 8 -9.57 -11.23 10.98
C ASN A 8 -10.02 -12.42 10.11
N GLU A 9 -11.26 -12.40 9.61
CA GLU A 9 -11.88 -13.56 8.98
C GLU A 9 -11.86 -13.51 7.44
N SER A 10 -11.81 -12.32 6.84
CA SER A 10 -11.86 -12.24 5.37
C SER A 10 -10.60 -12.80 4.73
N LYS A 11 -10.79 -13.58 3.66
CA LYS A 11 -9.68 -14.14 2.87
C LYS A 11 -8.84 -13.05 2.20
N TRP A 12 -9.47 -11.99 1.71
CA TRP A 12 -8.80 -10.92 0.97
C TRP A 12 -7.92 -10.01 1.85
N THR A 13 -8.08 -10.05 3.17
CA THR A 13 -7.23 -9.33 4.13
C THR A 13 -6.03 -10.16 4.62
N ALA A 14 -5.90 -11.42 4.19
CA ALA A 14 -4.88 -12.33 4.69
C ALA A 14 -3.44 -11.85 4.40
N GLN A 15 -3.16 -11.33 3.20
CA GLN A 15 -1.83 -10.80 2.87
C GLN A 15 -1.49 -9.57 3.72
N ALA A 16 -2.46 -8.68 3.94
CA ALA A 16 -2.30 -7.51 4.80
C ALA A 16 -1.94 -7.91 6.25
N ARG A 17 -2.63 -8.91 6.81
CA ARG A 17 -2.30 -9.49 8.12
C ARG A 17 -0.90 -10.07 8.17
N GLN A 18 -0.47 -10.77 7.12
CA GLN A 18 0.88 -11.34 7.04
C GLN A 18 1.95 -10.25 7.01
N ILE A 19 1.73 -9.16 6.27
CA ILE A 19 2.64 -8.01 6.24
C ILE A 19 2.79 -7.41 7.63
N ILE A 20 1.70 -7.11 8.33
CA ILE A 20 1.74 -6.55 9.69
C ILE A 20 2.52 -7.46 10.65
N ARG A 21 2.31 -8.78 10.57
CA ARG A 21 3.08 -9.75 11.38
C ARG A 21 4.55 -9.76 11.02
N GLY A 22 4.89 -9.71 9.73
CA GLY A 22 6.26 -9.73 9.24
C GLY A 22 7.05 -8.47 9.58
N LEU A 23 6.40 -7.30 9.56
CA LEU A 23 7.03 -6.01 9.87
C LEU A 23 7.68 -5.98 11.26
N LYS A 24 7.12 -6.72 12.23
CA LYS A 24 7.65 -6.81 13.60
C LYS A 24 8.98 -7.56 13.71
N ASN A 25 9.37 -8.29 12.67
CA ASN A 25 10.57 -9.12 12.69
C ASN A 25 11.81 -8.41 12.14
N PHE A 26 11.65 -7.21 11.59
CA PHE A 26 12.77 -6.45 11.04
C PHE A 26 13.44 -5.61 12.14
N PRO A 27 14.79 -5.49 12.14
CA PRO A 27 15.51 -4.61 13.07
C PRO A 27 14.96 -3.18 13.07
N GLU A 28 15.02 -2.47 14.19
CA GLU A 28 14.46 -1.10 14.34
C GLU A 28 15.04 -0.12 13.30
N ASP A 29 16.33 -0.23 12.98
CA ASP A 29 17.06 0.62 12.06
C ASP A 29 16.94 0.23 10.58
N SER A 30 16.18 -0.83 10.28
CA SER A 30 15.99 -1.31 8.91
C SER A 30 15.08 -0.38 8.11
N LYS A 31 15.52 -0.06 6.88
CA LYS A 31 14.69 0.62 5.90
C LYS A 31 13.82 -0.41 5.19
N ILE A 32 12.51 -0.30 5.35
CA ILE A 32 11.56 -1.23 4.73
C ILE A 32 10.86 -0.53 3.58
N THR A 33 10.80 -1.20 2.44
CA THR A 33 9.96 -0.80 1.31
C THR A 33 8.87 -1.84 1.13
N LEU A 34 7.61 -1.44 1.28
CA LEU A 34 6.48 -2.31 0.97
C LEU A 34 5.85 -1.91 -0.36
N ILE A 35 5.62 -2.94 -1.18
CA ILE A 35 4.87 -2.88 -2.42
C ILE A 35 3.50 -3.48 -2.17
N LEU A 36 2.47 -2.63 -2.11
CA LEU A 36 1.10 -3.07 -1.84
C LEU A 36 0.23 -2.95 -3.09
N ARG A 37 -0.91 -3.63 -3.11
CA ARG A 37 -2.02 -3.35 -4.03
C ARG A 37 -3.07 -2.51 -3.31
N HIS A 38 -3.93 -1.86 -4.09
CA HIS A 38 -5.01 -1.04 -3.54
C HIS A 38 -5.99 -1.88 -2.74
N SER A 39 -6.69 -1.23 -1.81
CA SER A 39 -7.73 -1.90 -1.04
C SER A 39 -8.94 -2.26 -1.91
N ARG A 40 -9.94 -2.88 -1.30
CA ARG A 40 -11.11 -3.42 -2.01
C ARG A 40 -11.85 -2.32 -2.79
N ARG A 41 -12.20 -2.64 -4.03
CA ARG A 41 -13.05 -1.84 -4.93
C ARG A 41 -14.19 -2.70 -5.47
N ASN A 42 -15.20 -2.08 -6.04
CA ASN A 42 -16.19 -2.79 -6.82
C ASN A 42 -15.58 -3.29 -8.14
N GLU A 43 -16.04 -4.44 -8.61
CA GLU A 43 -15.65 -4.94 -9.93
C GLU A 43 -16.14 -3.98 -11.01
N PRO A 44 -15.29 -3.67 -12.01
CA PRO A 44 -15.66 -2.77 -13.08
C PRO A 44 -16.76 -3.39 -13.93
N LYS A 45 -17.77 -2.62 -14.30
CA LYS A 45 -18.63 -2.93 -15.44
C LYS A 45 -17.88 -2.60 -16.74
N ILE A 46 -18.30 -3.21 -17.85
CA ILE A 46 -17.65 -3.07 -19.17
C ILE A 46 -17.50 -1.60 -19.61
N LEU A 47 -18.41 -0.73 -19.19
CA LEU A 47 -18.44 0.69 -19.55
C LEU A 47 -17.74 1.61 -18.54
N ASP A 48 -17.20 1.07 -17.44
CA ASP A 48 -16.60 1.89 -16.40
C ASP A 48 -15.24 2.43 -16.86
N ASN A 49 -15.02 3.73 -16.64
CA ASN A 49 -13.68 4.28 -16.73
C ASN A 49 -12.83 3.71 -15.58
N LEU A 50 -11.94 2.77 -15.90
CA LEU A 50 -11.09 2.05 -14.95
C LEU A 50 -10.21 2.97 -14.09
N HIS A 51 -9.92 4.19 -14.55
CA HIS A 51 -9.18 5.20 -13.79
C HIS A 51 -10.01 5.78 -12.64
N ASN A 52 -11.33 5.84 -12.83
CA ASN A 52 -12.24 6.51 -11.93
C ASN A 52 -12.89 5.60 -10.89
N ILE A 53 -12.52 4.32 -10.88
CA ILE A 53 -13.06 3.37 -9.90
C ILE A 53 -12.43 3.64 -8.54
N ARG A 54 -13.31 3.96 -7.60
CA ARG A 54 -13.07 4.28 -6.20
C ARG A 54 -13.08 3.01 -5.33
N LEU A 55 -12.58 3.10 -4.11
CA LEU A 55 -12.69 2.03 -3.13
C LEU A 55 -14.14 1.80 -2.68
N THR A 56 -14.43 0.61 -2.16
CA THR A 56 -15.69 0.38 -1.43
C THR A 56 -15.58 0.96 -0.02
N PRO A 57 -16.71 1.17 0.69
CA PRO A 57 -16.68 1.54 2.11
C PRO A 57 -15.84 0.56 2.97
N GLU A 58 -15.93 -0.73 2.68
CA GLU A 58 -15.08 -1.76 3.31
C GLU A 58 -13.60 -1.55 2.97
N GLY A 59 -13.29 -1.22 1.72
CA GLY A 59 -11.94 -0.94 1.26
C GLY A 59 -11.30 0.24 2.00
N HIS A 60 -12.04 1.34 2.18
CA HIS A 60 -11.61 2.49 2.97
C HIS A 60 -11.31 2.10 4.43
N ALA A 61 -12.26 1.42 5.08
CA ALA A 61 -12.13 1.07 6.49
C ALA A 61 -10.96 0.12 6.75
N ILE A 62 -10.74 -0.86 5.87
CA ILE A 62 -9.63 -1.80 6.02
C ILE A 62 -8.28 -1.17 5.67
N ALA A 63 -8.22 -0.24 4.71
CA ALA A 63 -7.00 0.52 4.45
C ALA A 63 -6.60 1.36 5.68
N LYS A 64 -7.60 1.97 6.33
CA LYS A 64 -7.40 2.70 7.58
C LYS A 64 -6.96 1.79 8.71
N GLU A 65 -7.58 0.63 8.86
CA GLU A 65 -7.18 -0.36 9.87
C GLU A 65 -5.77 -0.91 9.64
N PHE A 66 -5.39 -1.14 8.38
CA PHE A 66 -4.02 -1.50 8.04
C PHE A 66 -3.02 -0.43 8.52
N GLY A 67 -3.30 0.84 8.25
CA GLY A 67 -2.49 1.96 8.74
C GLY A 67 -2.39 2.02 10.26
N ARG A 68 -3.50 1.80 10.96
CA ARG A 68 -3.57 1.76 12.43
C ARG A 68 -2.66 0.70 13.05
N LEU A 69 -2.43 -0.40 12.33
CA LEU A 69 -1.66 -1.55 12.79
C LEU A 69 -0.18 -1.50 12.40
N LEU A 70 0.25 -0.47 11.65
CA LEU A 70 1.66 -0.29 11.31
C LEU A 70 2.49 0.10 12.54
N PRO A 71 3.79 -0.28 12.60
CA PRO A 71 4.68 0.12 13.69
C PRO A 71 4.87 1.64 13.75
N ILE A 72 4.49 2.26 14.88
CA ILE A 72 4.46 3.73 15.05
C ILE A 72 5.82 4.34 15.42
N ASP A 73 6.78 3.50 15.77
CA ASP A 73 8.17 3.84 16.07
C ASP A 73 8.95 4.34 14.84
N ARG A 74 8.34 4.29 13.65
CA ARG A 74 8.98 4.57 12.38
C ARG A 74 8.22 5.62 11.57
N GLU A 75 8.94 6.48 10.85
CA GLU A 75 8.30 7.45 9.95
C GLU A 75 7.93 6.76 8.64
N ILE A 76 6.70 6.96 8.17
CA ILE A 76 6.27 6.40 6.88
C ILE A 76 6.16 7.45 5.77
N ARG A 77 6.53 7.04 4.55
CA ARG A 77 6.30 7.82 3.33
C ARG A 77 5.48 7.00 2.37
N LEU A 78 4.37 7.58 1.94
CA LEU A 78 3.40 6.93 1.07
C LEU A 78 3.48 7.51 -0.33
N PHE A 79 3.61 6.62 -1.30
CA PHE A 79 3.48 6.93 -2.72
C PHE A 79 2.34 6.10 -3.31
N HIS A 80 1.65 6.68 -4.27
CA HIS A 80 0.56 6.02 -4.98
C HIS A 80 0.70 6.24 -6.49
N SER A 81 -0.02 5.44 -7.28
CA SER A 81 -0.20 5.74 -8.70
C SER A 81 -1.22 6.87 -8.88
N ILE A 82 -1.30 7.44 -10.09
CA ILE A 82 -2.28 8.48 -10.49
C ILE A 82 -3.76 7.99 -10.48
N ILE A 83 -4.00 6.75 -10.08
CA ILE A 83 -5.34 6.15 -10.07
C ILE A 83 -6.05 6.48 -8.76
N MET A 84 -7.33 6.84 -8.82
CA MET A 84 -8.07 7.37 -7.67
C MET A 84 -8.12 6.40 -6.47
N ARG A 85 -8.40 5.11 -6.68
CA ARG A 85 -8.30 4.09 -5.60
C ARG A 85 -6.90 3.98 -4.99
N CYS A 86 -5.88 4.31 -5.80
CA CYS A 86 -4.50 4.28 -5.36
C CYS A 86 -4.24 5.36 -4.32
N GLU A 87 -4.59 6.58 -4.67
CA GLU A 87 -4.60 7.73 -3.76
C GLU A 87 -5.41 7.45 -2.48
N GLU A 88 -6.67 7.01 -2.61
CA GLU A 88 -7.56 6.79 -1.47
C GLU A 88 -7.00 5.81 -0.44
N THR A 89 -6.44 4.68 -0.89
CA THR A 89 -5.88 3.72 0.07
C THR A 89 -4.68 4.33 0.78
N ALA A 90 -3.85 5.14 0.11
CA ALA A 90 -2.70 5.80 0.73
C ALA A 90 -3.17 6.83 1.78
N GLU A 91 -4.20 7.62 1.47
CA GLU A 91 -4.84 8.55 2.40
C GLU A 91 -5.43 7.83 3.62
N ASN A 92 -6.17 6.73 3.40
CA ASN A 92 -6.73 5.96 4.51
C ASN A 92 -5.63 5.35 5.39
N ILE A 93 -4.56 4.79 4.80
CA ILE A 93 -3.42 4.25 5.54
C ILE A 93 -2.77 5.36 6.38
N LEU A 94 -2.47 6.51 5.78
CA LEU A 94 -1.88 7.65 6.49
C LEU A 94 -2.77 8.06 7.66
N SER A 95 -4.07 8.24 7.41
CA SER A 95 -5.04 8.60 8.44
C SER A 95 -5.07 7.58 9.57
N GLY A 96 -5.09 6.27 9.27
CA GLY A 96 -5.06 5.22 10.29
C GLY A 96 -3.79 5.25 11.14
N PHE A 97 -2.65 5.46 10.48
CA PHE A 97 -1.34 5.52 11.11
C PHE A 97 -1.19 6.73 12.05
N GLU A 98 -1.55 7.92 11.58
CA GLU A 98 -1.48 9.15 12.36
C GLU A 98 -2.44 9.13 13.56
N ASN A 99 -3.64 8.56 13.38
CA ASN A 99 -4.59 8.37 14.49
C ASN A 99 -4.04 7.43 15.60
N SER A 100 -3.02 6.62 15.29
CA SER A 100 -2.35 5.74 16.27
C SER A 100 -1.10 6.37 16.88
N GLY A 101 -0.81 7.64 16.56
CA GLY A 101 0.38 8.37 17.02
C GLY A 101 1.60 8.25 16.09
N GLY A 102 1.46 7.55 14.96
CA GLY A 102 2.50 7.47 13.94
C GLY A 102 2.74 8.80 13.23
N LYS A 103 3.91 8.95 12.60
CA LYS A 103 4.25 10.14 11.80
C LYS A 103 4.49 9.74 10.36
N GLY A 104 3.74 10.34 9.43
CA GLY A 104 3.93 10.03 8.02
C GLY A 104 3.57 11.18 7.11
N LYS A 105 3.73 10.94 5.81
CA LYS A 105 3.23 11.85 4.76
C LYS A 105 3.01 11.13 3.45
N ILE A 106 2.03 11.64 2.69
CA ILE A 106 1.91 11.34 1.27
C ILE A 106 2.93 12.20 0.51
N ILE A 107 3.78 11.54 -0.26
CA ILE A 107 4.73 12.21 -1.15
C ILE A 107 4.07 12.58 -2.47
N GLY A 108 3.05 11.83 -2.89
CA GLY A 108 2.22 12.10 -4.05
C GLY A 108 2.27 10.97 -5.08
N ALA A 109 1.75 11.27 -6.27
CA ALA A 109 1.70 10.33 -7.37
C ALA A 109 3.12 10.03 -7.92
N PHE A 110 3.49 8.76 -7.99
CA PHE A 110 4.74 8.31 -8.60
C PHE A 110 4.43 7.69 -9.97
N SER A 111 4.62 8.48 -11.03
CA SER A 111 4.32 8.08 -12.41
C SER A 111 4.99 6.76 -12.85
N PRO A 112 6.19 6.38 -12.40
CA PRO A 112 6.76 5.07 -12.74
C PRO A 112 5.99 3.87 -12.18
N LEU A 113 5.20 3.99 -11.09
CA LEU A 113 4.38 2.86 -10.58
C LEU A 113 3.21 2.51 -11.51
N TYR A 114 2.91 3.39 -12.46
CA TYR A 114 1.90 3.16 -13.50
C TYR A 114 2.45 2.33 -14.66
N ASP A 115 3.75 2.43 -14.95
CA ASP A 115 4.36 1.98 -16.21
C ASP A 115 5.49 0.96 -16.05
N ILE A 116 5.34 0.10 -15.05
CA ILE A 116 6.30 -0.97 -14.73
C ILE A 116 6.43 -2.04 -15.84
N ARG A 117 5.61 -1.96 -16.90
CA ARG A 117 5.80 -2.75 -18.13
C ARG A 117 6.76 -2.12 -19.13
N ALA A 118 7.23 -0.87 -18.94
CA ALA A 118 7.91 -0.11 -20.00
C ALA A 118 9.43 0.10 -19.84
N SER A 119 10.10 -0.35 -18.77
CA SER A 119 11.58 -0.38 -18.82
C SER A 119 12.20 -1.50 -17.98
N SER A 120 13.03 -2.30 -18.65
CA SER A 120 13.93 -3.30 -18.04
C SER A 120 14.92 -2.69 -17.05
N ASP A 121 15.11 -1.37 -17.09
CA ASP A 121 16.12 -0.64 -16.31
C ASP A 121 15.55 0.01 -15.03
N PHE A 122 14.24 -0.02 -14.82
CA PHE A 122 13.58 0.58 -13.65
C PHE A 122 13.86 -0.19 -12.35
N LEU A 123 13.68 -1.51 -12.36
CA LEU A 123 13.99 -2.34 -11.19
C LEU A 123 15.46 -2.18 -10.79
N PRO A 124 16.45 -2.38 -11.69
CA PRO A 124 17.86 -2.21 -11.34
C PRO A 124 18.21 -0.83 -10.75
N ASN A 125 17.60 0.27 -11.22
CA ASN A 125 17.85 1.62 -10.69
C ASN A 125 17.17 1.89 -9.35
N LEU A 126 15.96 1.37 -9.14
CA LEU A 126 15.28 1.41 -7.84
C LEU A 126 16.03 0.54 -6.81
N LEU A 127 16.49 -0.64 -7.21
CA LEU A 127 17.28 -1.57 -6.40
C LEU A 127 18.70 -1.03 -6.14
N LYS A 128 19.33 -0.31 -7.09
CA LYS A 128 20.61 0.40 -6.87
C LYS A 128 20.49 1.53 -5.84
N LYS A 129 19.37 2.27 -5.87
CA LYS A 129 19.14 3.41 -4.98
C LYS A 129 18.70 3.00 -3.57
N TYR A 130 18.09 1.83 -3.41
CA TYR A 130 17.49 1.37 -2.15
C TYR A 130 17.96 0.00 -1.64
N ASN A 131 18.89 -0.67 -2.33
CA ASN A 131 19.57 -1.93 -1.98
C ASN A 131 18.63 -3.09 -1.59
N ILE A 132 17.76 -3.50 -2.51
CA ILE A 132 16.74 -4.53 -2.27
C ILE A 132 16.93 -5.59 -3.37
N TYR A 133 16.92 -6.88 -3.04
CA TYR A 133 17.00 -7.96 -4.04
C TYR A 133 15.75 -8.85 -3.95
N GLN A 134 15.29 -9.32 -5.11
CA GLN A 134 14.15 -10.23 -5.42
C GLN A 134 12.75 -9.63 -5.58
N PHE A 135 12.22 -9.61 -6.81
CA PHE A 135 10.78 -9.60 -7.11
C PHE A 135 10.44 -10.27 -8.46
N PHE A 136 9.38 -11.10 -8.47
CA PHE A 136 8.73 -11.69 -9.66
C PHE A 136 7.33 -11.07 -9.89
N PHE A 137 6.90 -10.95 -11.15
CA PHE A 137 5.77 -10.12 -11.62
C PHE A 137 4.54 -10.89 -12.11
N VAL A 138 3.33 -10.47 -11.69
CA VAL A 138 2.09 -10.42 -12.51
C VAL A 138 1.16 -9.30 -11.99
N GLY A 139 0.94 -8.24 -12.79
CA GLY A 139 -0.17 -7.27 -12.65
C GLY A 139 -0.22 -6.40 -11.39
N LEU A 140 0.67 -5.41 -11.27
CA LEU A 140 0.89 -4.66 -10.02
C LEU A 140 0.62 -3.15 -10.20
N LEU A 141 -0.48 -2.65 -9.65
CA LEU A 141 -0.64 -1.22 -9.30
C LEU A 141 -0.11 -1.07 -7.87
N ILE A 142 1.11 -0.58 -7.79
CA ILE A 142 1.98 -0.60 -6.61
C ILE A 142 1.74 0.63 -5.74
N TYR A 143 1.76 0.41 -4.42
CA TYR A 143 2.00 1.43 -3.40
C TYR A 143 3.43 1.32 -2.96
N PHE A 144 4.08 2.43 -2.69
CA PHE A 144 5.37 2.41 -2.02
C PHE A 144 5.14 2.93 -0.60
N LEU A 145 5.35 2.08 0.39
CA LEU A 145 5.46 2.49 1.79
C LEU A 145 6.93 2.38 2.16
N GLN A 146 7.60 3.52 2.28
CA GLN A 146 8.95 3.57 2.85
C GLN A 146 8.83 3.80 4.34
N ILE A 147 9.28 2.82 5.12
CA ILE A 147 9.38 2.91 6.57
C ILE A 147 10.83 3.25 6.88
N LYS A 148 11.04 4.39 7.56
CA LYS A 148 12.35 4.89 8.00
C LYS A 148 12.60 4.62 9.47
#